data_AF-A0A974VNQ9-F1
#
_entry.id   AF-A0A974VNQ9-F1
#
_cell.length_a   1.000
_cell.length_b   1.000
_cell.length_c   1.000
_cell.angle_alpha   90.00
_cell.angle_beta   90.00
_cell.angle_gamma   90.00
#
_symmetry.space_group_name_H-M   'P 1'
#
loop_
_entity.id
_entity.type
_entity.pdbx_description
1 polymer ?
#
loop_
_entity_poly.entity_id
_entity_poly.type
_entity_poly.pdbx_seq_one_letter_code
_entity_poly.pdbx_strand_id
1 'polypeptide(L)' 'MAYVGIQAYRGNEIAWLSATGISTGWPDRTFRAVSPVKRDAMGAFMYRLSNHGALRAY' A
#
# COMPACT_ATOMS: atom_id res chain seq x y z
N MET A 1 -26.70 -14.29 2.97
CA MET A 1 -25.42 -13.88 3.57
C MET A 1 -24.31 -14.26 2.60
N ALA A 2 -23.93 -13.35 1.71
CA ALA A 2 -22.90 -13.60 0.71
C ALA A 2 -21.54 -13.23 1.33
N TYR A 3 -20.65 -14.21 1.46
CA TYR A 3 -19.26 -13.98 1.84
C TYR A 3 -18.63 -13.07 0.79
N VAL A 4 -18.38 -11.80 1.14
CA VAL A 4 -17.62 -10.87 0.30
C VAL A 4 -16.23 -11.47 0.14
N GLY A 5 -15.89 -11.87 -1.09
CA GLY A 5 -14.68 -12.63 -1.38
C GLY A 5 -13.41 -11.89 -0.96
N ILE A 6 -12.70 -12.46 0.00
CA ILE A 6 -11.41 -12.02 0.59
C ILE A 6 -10.29 -11.80 -0.47
N GLN A 7 -10.49 -12.23 -1.71
CA GLN A 7 -9.55 -12.06 -2.82
C GLN A 7 -9.66 -10.68 -3.49
N ALA A 8 -10.84 -10.05 -3.50
CA ALA A 8 -11.08 -8.77 -4.19
C ALA A 8 -10.57 -7.55 -3.40
N TYR A 9 -10.44 -7.68 -2.08
CA TYR A 9 -9.91 -6.63 -1.20
C TYR A 9 -8.47 -6.29 -1.63
N ARG A 10 -7.56 -7.29 -1.60
CA ARG A 10 -6.10 -7.09 -1.79
C ARG A 10 -5.71 -6.24 -3.00
N GLY A 11 -6.39 -6.39 -4.13
CA GLY A 11 -6.09 -5.62 -5.34
C GLY A 11 -6.37 -4.13 -5.19
N ASN A 12 -7.44 -3.77 -4.47
CA ASN A 12 -7.88 -2.40 -4.31
C ASN A 12 -6.96 -1.61 -3.37
N GLU A 13 -6.50 -2.20 -2.26
CA GLU A 13 -5.57 -1.49 -1.37
C GLU A 13 -4.19 -1.32 -2.01
N ILE A 14 -3.71 -2.34 -2.75
CA ILE A 14 -2.43 -2.24 -3.46
C ILE A 14 -2.52 -1.19 -4.57
N ALA A 15 -3.63 -1.16 -5.32
CA ALA A 15 -3.87 -0.15 -6.34
C ALA A 15 -3.94 1.26 -5.73
N TRP A 16 -4.63 1.43 -4.61
CA TRP A 16 -4.68 2.69 -3.89
C TRP A 16 -3.29 3.13 -3.39
N LEU A 17 -2.52 2.23 -2.77
CA LEU A 17 -1.16 2.50 -2.32
C LEU A 17 -0.24 2.93 -3.46
N SER A 18 -0.42 2.34 -4.64
CA SER A 18 0.32 2.74 -5.85
C SER A 18 -0.15 4.10 -6.39
N ALA A 19 -1.45 4.31 -6.52
CA ALA A 19 -2.03 5.55 -7.05
C ALA A 19 -1.71 6.78 -6.16
N THR A 20 -1.66 6.57 -4.85
CA THR A 20 -1.31 7.62 -3.86
C THR A 20 0.19 7.81 -3.67
N GLY A 21 1.02 6.99 -4.34
CA GLY A 21 2.47 7.03 -4.21
C GLY A 21 3.01 6.55 -2.86
N ILE A 22 2.17 5.98 -1.99
CA ILE A 22 2.60 5.44 -0.70
C ILE A 22 3.52 4.23 -0.90
N SER A 23 3.18 3.34 -1.84
CA SER A 23 4.07 2.29 -2.32
C SER A 23 4.50 2.56 -3.76
N THR A 24 5.80 2.49 -4.01
CA THR A 24 6.38 2.67 -5.36
C THR A 24 6.70 1.35 -6.05
N GLY A 25 6.47 0.21 -5.37
CA GLY A 25 6.88 -1.10 -5.85
C GLY A 25 8.41 -1.26 -5.96
N TRP A 26 8.81 -2.26 -6.72
CA TRP A 26 10.22 -2.56 -7.02
C TRP A 26 10.64 -1.99 -8.37
N PRO A 27 11.95 -1.82 -8.64
CA PRO A 27 12.43 -1.32 -9.94
C PRO A 27 11.98 -2.16 -11.14
N ASP A 28 11.72 -3.45 -10.92
CA ASP A 28 11.18 -4.41 -11.90
C ASP A 28 9.65 -4.25 -12.12
N ARG A 29 9.04 -3.21 -11.54
CA ARG A 29 7.59 -2.92 -11.56
C ARG A 29 6.73 -4.01 -10.92
N THR A 30 7.30 -4.83 -10.04
CA THR A 30 6.55 -5.84 -9.30
C THR A 30 6.12 -5.36 -7.91
N PHE A 31 5.06 -5.99 -7.39
CA PHE A 31 4.64 -5.86 -6.00
C PHE A 31 4.81 -7.20 -5.29
N ARG A 32 5.54 -7.22 -4.17
CA ARG A 32 5.92 -8.45 -3.47
C ARG A 32 5.16 -8.59 -2.15
N ALA A 33 3.87 -8.92 -2.26
CA ALA A 33 2.93 -8.87 -1.14
C ALA A 33 3.31 -9.74 0.08
N VAL A 34 4.05 -10.83 -0.13
CA VAL A 34 4.45 -11.78 0.92
C VAL A 34 5.92 -11.72 1.27
N SER A 35 6.70 -10.90 0.56
CA SER A 35 8.11 -10.74 0.87
C SER A 35 8.29 -9.84 2.10
N PRO A 36 9.23 -10.16 3.00
CA PRO A 36 9.56 -9.28 4.11
C PRO A 36 9.95 -7.88 3.62
N VAL A 37 9.42 -6.87 4.31
CA VAL A 37 9.75 -5.46 4.07
C VAL A 37 10.82 -5.03 5.07
N LYS A 38 11.86 -4.34 4.60
CA LYS A 38 12.89 -3.77 5.48
C LYS A 38 12.31 -2.61 6.32
N ARG A 39 12.86 -2.39 7.52
CA ARG A 39 12.33 -1.38 8.47
C ARG A 39 12.44 0.06 7.94
N ASP A 40 13.49 0.37 7.18
CA ASP A 40 13.67 1.65 6.49
C ASP A 40 12.57 1.91 5.44
N ALA A 41 12.23 0.89 4.64
CA ALA A 41 11.13 0.97 3.68
C ALA A 41 9.77 1.17 4.36
N MET A 42 9.54 0.52 5.51
CA MET A 42 8.34 0.77 6.31
C MET A 42 8.28 2.22 6.82
N GLY A 43 9.41 2.78 7.28
CA GLY A 43 9.49 4.19 7.66
C GLY A 43 9.15 5.14 6.51
N ALA A 44 9.60 4.83 5.28
CA ALA A 44 9.24 5.59 4.10
C ALA A 44 7.73 5.52 3.76
N PHE A 45 7.08 4.37 3.95
CA PHE A 45 5.63 4.23 3.79
C PHE A 45 4.87 5.11 4.79
N MET A 46 5.26 5.08 6.05
CA MET A 46 4.62 5.90 7.10
C MET A 46 4.81 7.40 6.85
N TYR A 47 6.01 7.83 6.46
CA TYR A 47 6.27 9.22 6.10
C TYR A 47 5.40 9.67 4.92
N ARG A 48 5.32 8.87 3.85
CA ARG A 48 4.46 9.19 2.71
C ARG A 48 2.99 9.17 3.09
N LEU A 49 2.54 8.22 3.90
CA LEU A 49 1.17 8.17 4.40
C LEU A 49 0.80 9.42 5.23
N SER A 50 1.70 9.88 6.11
CA SER A 50 1.50 11.09 6.93
C SER A 50 1.48 12.38 6.12
N ASN A 51 2.29 12.45 5.07
CA ASN A 51 2.33 13.61 4.18
C ASN A 51 1.29 13.53 3.05
N HIS A 52 0.74 12.35 2.79
CA HIS A 52 -0.41 12.18 1.92
C HIS A 52 -1.63 12.76 2.64
N GLY A 53 -2.44 13.57 1.94
CA GLY A 53 -3.59 14.28 2.51
C GLY A 53 -4.64 13.38 3.19
N ALA A 54 -4.53 12.05 3.07
CA ALA A 54 -5.37 11.07 3.73
C ALA A 54 -5.37 11.15 5.27
N LEU A 55 -4.26 11.57 5.89
CA LEU A 55 -4.21 11.76 7.36
C LEU A 55 -4.45 13.22 7.80
N ARG A 56 -4.43 14.19 6.87
CA ARG A 56 -4.71 15.61 7.18
C ARG A 56 -6.20 15.96 7.17
N ALA A 57 -7.06 15.02 6.80
CA ALA A 57 -8.50 15.22 6.63
C ALA A 57 -9.35 14.72 7.84
N TYR A 58 -8.72 14.36 8.95
CA TYR A 58 -9.37 13.95 10.21
C TYR A 58 -8.99 14.88 11.35
#